data_AF-A0A1F8FD08-F1
#
_entry.id   AF-A0A1F8FD08-F1
#
_cell.length_a   1.000
_cell.length_b   1.000
_cell.length_c   1.000
_cell.angle_alpha   90.00
_cell.angle_beta   90.00
_cell.angle_gamma   90.00
#
_symmetry.space_group_name_H-M   'P 1'
#
loop_
_entity.id
_entity.type
_entity.pdbx_description
1 polymer ?
#
loop_
_entity_poly.entity_id
_entity_poly.type
_entity_poly.pdbx_seq_one_letter_code
_entity_poly.pdbx_strand_id
1 'polypeptide(L)'
;MQVIYYYNDPPQTFSKSIFLAGPSPRTPETKSWRPEALRILEAKRFDGVVYVPEPINGNDKSKYDWERAPKWEHKMIDVSDVVLFWIPRDIKPGENGEPILPGFTTNVEYGWLCNSGKVVLGCPPNAPKTRYLTNTMAGRFHVPVFDSLETTIDKALAMIGEGAERTGGERQIPLFIWRHRAFQNWYQAQTGAGNRLDGASVEWLSRVTSKPEAVFAFAIRPNVYIASENRNKVNDPVVFRLDISSVVLYRKRTNLLDTEIVIIREFRSAASTQDGFIWELPGGSSPFITDPLEVAVEEVKEEVGLEIASSRLAYVGSRQMAGTLSEHKSHTYAAELTEDELAWLKTQKDIPHGSDYPHNPTGERAYTEVLTLRKIADRGLADWANYGMICEVIFKETDNV
;
A
#
# COMPACT_ATOMS: atom_id res chain seq x y z
N MET A 1 25.67 12.77 5.07
CA MET A 1 25.12 11.80 6.03
C MET A 1 25.01 12.42 7.41
N GLN A 2 23.88 12.27 8.10
CA GLN A 2 23.72 12.60 9.51
C GLN A 2 23.52 11.31 10.32
N VAL A 3 24.36 11.06 11.33
CA VAL A 3 24.30 9.84 12.14
C VAL A 3 23.64 10.12 13.49
N ILE A 4 22.61 9.35 13.83
CA ILE A 4 21.86 9.47 15.09
C ILE A 4 22.04 8.21 15.90
N TYR A 5 22.76 8.34 17.02
CA TYR A 5 22.98 7.29 18.02
C TYR A 5 21.86 7.28 19.06
N TYR A 6 21.87 6.28 19.96
CA TYR A 6 20.88 6.16 21.03
C TYR A 6 20.59 7.47 21.76
N TYR A 7 19.30 7.65 22.08
CA TYR A 7 18.74 8.73 22.89
C TYR A 7 18.81 10.13 22.28
N ASN A 8 19.42 10.29 21.10
CA ASN A 8 19.35 11.53 20.34
C ASN A 8 18.09 11.56 19.48
N ASP A 9 17.50 12.76 19.33
CA ASP A 9 16.33 12.94 18.49
C ASP A 9 16.71 13.06 16.99
N PRO A 10 15.85 12.56 16.08
CA PRO A 10 16.05 12.72 14.65
C PRO A 10 15.80 14.18 14.22
N PRO A 11 16.44 14.66 13.14
CA PRO A 11 16.14 15.97 12.56
C PRO A 11 14.67 16.05 12.15
N GLN A 12 14.00 17.19 12.40
CA GLN A 12 12.56 17.35 12.11
C GLN A 12 12.18 17.16 10.64
N THR A 13 13.13 17.37 9.74
CA THR A 13 12.97 17.20 8.29
C THR A 13 14.14 16.41 7.73
N PHE A 14 13.86 15.44 6.86
CA PHE A 14 14.87 14.74 6.06
C PHE A 14 14.25 14.15 4.79
N SER A 15 15.09 13.75 3.83
CA SER A 15 14.66 13.12 2.58
C SER A 15 14.86 11.61 2.53
N LYS A 16 15.87 11.11 3.24
CA LYS A 16 16.33 9.71 3.20
C LYS A 16 16.74 9.26 4.60
N SER A 17 16.42 8.02 4.97
CA SER A 17 16.80 7.45 6.26
C SER A 17 17.02 5.94 6.25
N ILE A 18 17.99 5.46 7.02
CA ILE A 18 18.29 4.04 7.21
C ILE A 18 18.40 3.72 8.70
N PHE A 19 17.73 2.67 9.17
CA PHE A 19 17.98 2.08 10.49
C PHE A 19 18.90 0.86 10.38
N LEU A 20 19.98 0.82 11.16
CA LEU A 20 20.95 -0.29 11.15
C LEU A 20 20.59 -1.35 12.21
N ALA A 21 19.69 -2.26 11.84
CA ALA A 21 19.25 -3.37 12.67
C ALA A 21 20.22 -4.56 12.60
N GLY A 22 20.40 -5.27 13.70
CA GLY A 22 21.31 -6.41 13.78
C GLY A 22 21.90 -6.63 15.17
N PRO A 23 22.64 -7.73 15.36
CA PRO A 23 23.30 -8.03 16.62
C PRO A 23 24.21 -6.87 17.06
N SER A 24 24.14 -6.52 18.34
CA SER A 24 25.04 -5.55 18.99
C SER A 24 26.04 -6.28 19.92
N PRO A 25 27.28 -5.80 20.04
CA PRO A 25 28.27 -6.38 20.94
C PRO A 25 27.81 -6.44 22.40
N ARG A 26 27.98 -7.60 23.06
CA ARG A 26 27.65 -7.77 24.49
C ARG A 26 28.78 -7.37 25.44
N THR A 27 30.02 -7.35 24.95
CA THR A 27 31.21 -6.97 25.72
C THR A 27 31.99 -5.87 24.99
N PRO A 28 32.84 -5.08 25.68
CA PRO A 28 33.68 -4.04 25.06
C PRO A 28 34.63 -4.55 23.97
N GLU A 29 35.11 -5.79 24.08
CA GLU A 29 36.13 -6.41 23.21
C GLU A 29 35.55 -6.83 21.86
N THR A 30 34.25 -7.15 21.84
CA THR A 30 33.54 -7.50 20.62
C THR A 30 33.31 -6.25 19.76
N LYS A 31 33.81 -6.27 18.53
CA LYS A 31 33.66 -5.15 17.59
C LYS A 31 32.25 -5.10 16.99
N SER A 32 31.70 -3.88 16.90
CA SER A 32 30.47 -3.61 16.13
C SER A 32 30.76 -3.62 14.62
N TRP A 33 29.76 -4.04 13.84
CA TRP A 33 29.78 -3.97 12.37
C TRP A 33 29.28 -2.61 11.85
N ARG A 34 28.58 -1.82 12.69
CA ARG A 34 27.96 -0.55 12.28
C ARG A 34 28.97 0.52 11.85
N PRO A 35 30.18 0.63 12.44
CA PRO A 35 31.22 1.52 11.92
C PRO A 35 31.66 1.20 10.49
N GLU A 36 31.67 -0.08 10.09
CA GLU A 36 31.92 -0.46 8.69
C GLU A 36 30.75 -0.04 7.80
N ALA A 37 29.51 -0.28 8.23
CA ALA A 37 28.33 0.17 7.47
C ALA A 37 28.35 1.69 7.21
N LEU A 38 28.72 2.50 8.21
CA LEU A 38 28.86 3.94 8.08
C LEU A 38 29.96 4.32 7.07
N ARG A 39 31.12 3.65 7.09
CA ARG A 39 32.20 3.87 6.12
C ARG A 39 31.76 3.55 4.69
N ILE A 40 31.02 2.45 4.50
CA ILE A 40 30.48 2.08 3.18
C ILE A 40 29.46 3.12 2.71
N LEU A 41 28.53 3.55 3.57
CA LEU A 41 27.55 4.58 3.25
C LEU A 41 28.21 5.93 2.89
N GLU A 42 29.24 6.33 3.63
CA GLU A 42 30.02 7.54 3.34
C GLU A 42 30.76 7.42 2.00
N ALA A 43 31.40 6.28 1.71
CA ALA A 43 32.05 6.02 0.43
C ALA A 43 31.06 6.05 -0.75
N LYS A 44 29.82 5.61 -0.53
CA LYS A 44 28.71 5.69 -1.49
C LYS A 44 28.01 7.05 -1.49
N ARG A 45 28.54 8.05 -0.77
CA ARG A 45 28.05 9.44 -0.69
C ARG A 45 26.60 9.55 -0.22
N PHE A 46 26.17 8.66 0.67
CA PHE A 46 24.85 8.76 1.26
C PHE A 46 24.71 10.08 2.03
N ASP A 47 23.67 10.84 1.71
CA ASP A 47 23.42 12.17 2.25
C ASP A 47 22.31 12.21 3.30
N GLY A 48 21.59 11.09 3.50
CA GLY A 48 20.49 10.97 4.45
C GLY A 48 20.87 10.77 5.92
N VAL A 49 19.86 10.38 6.70
CA VAL A 49 19.94 10.10 8.14
C VAL A 49 20.23 8.61 8.37
N VAL A 50 21.13 8.27 9.30
CA VAL A 50 21.41 6.89 9.68
C VAL A 50 21.20 6.71 11.18
N TYR A 51 20.25 5.86 11.54
CA TYR A 51 19.96 5.49 12.92
C TYR A 51 20.82 4.31 13.34
N VAL A 52 21.62 4.51 14.38
CA VAL A 52 22.55 3.53 14.91
C VAL A 52 22.09 3.17 16.32
N PRO A 53 21.52 1.97 16.55
CA PRO A 53 21.07 1.50 17.87
C PRO A 53 22.27 1.06 18.74
N GLU A 54 23.23 1.97 18.91
CA GLU A 54 24.40 1.85 19.78
C GLU A 54 24.71 3.23 20.37
N PRO A 55 25.38 3.30 21.53
CA PRO A 55 25.97 4.55 21.98
C PRO A 55 27.13 4.96 21.05
N ILE A 56 27.46 6.26 21.02
CA ILE A 56 28.65 6.72 20.30
C ILE A 56 29.92 6.09 20.90
N ASN A 57 30.91 5.77 20.07
CA ASN A 57 32.17 5.17 20.54
C ASN A 57 32.82 6.04 21.63
N GLY A 58 33.22 5.41 22.74
CA GLY A 58 33.77 6.10 23.92
C GLY A 58 32.74 6.44 25.00
N ASN A 59 31.43 6.27 24.75
CA ASN A 59 30.41 6.29 25.79
C ASN A 59 30.26 4.90 26.44
N ASP A 60 30.12 4.91 27.76
CA ASP A 60 30.00 3.71 28.59
C ASP A 60 28.80 2.83 28.19
N LYS A 61 29.06 1.55 27.94
CA LYS A 61 28.04 0.51 27.65
C LYS A 61 27.11 0.25 28.84
N SER A 62 27.45 0.75 30.05
CA SER A 62 26.58 0.75 31.24
C SER A 62 25.28 1.57 31.08
N LYS A 63 25.14 2.34 29.99
CA LYS A 63 23.97 3.18 29.68
C LYS A 63 22.90 2.51 28.80
N TYR A 64 22.91 1.19 28.62
CA TYR A 64 21.75 0.52 28.01
C TYR A 64 20.59 0.54 29.00
N ASP A 65 19.66 1.46 28.76
CA ASP A 65 18.47 1.65 29.56
C ASP A 65 17.35 0.79 28.96
N TRP A 66 17.01 -0.31 29.63
CA TRP A 66 15.99 -1.26 29.18
C TRP A 66 14.59 -0.65 29.04
N GLU A 67 14.32 0.51 29.66
CA GLU A 67 13.05 1.21 29.49
C GLU A 67 13.07 2.20 28.33
N ARG A 68 14.25 2.73 27.98
CA ARG A 68 14.40 3.84 27.04
C ARG A 68 14.93 3.42 25.66
N ALA A 69 15.83 2.43 25.61
CA ALA A 69 16.43 1.96 24.35
C ALA A 69 15.39 1.34 23.41
N PRO A 70 14.53 0.38 23.85
CA PRO A 70 13.52 -0.20 22.94
C PRO A 70 12.54 0.85 22.39
N LYS A 71 12.14 1.84 23.22
CA LYS A 71 11.27 2.94 22.78
C LYS A 71 11.93 3.81 21.71
N TRP A 72 13.23 4.08 21.86
CA TRP A 72 14.00 4.81 20.87
C TRP A 72 14.15 4.00 19.58
N GLU A 73 14.47 2.70 19.67
CA GLU A 73 14.60 1.80 18.52
C GLU A 73 13.30 1.74 17.73
N HIS A 74 12.16 1.50 18.39
CA HIS A 74 10.85 1.48 17.75
C HIS A 74 10.55 2.82 17.06
N LYS A 75 10.77 3.95 17.74
CA LYS A 75 10.58 5.29 17.15
C LYS A 75 11.44 5.50 15.90
N MET A 76 12.71 5.11 15.93
CA MET A 76 13.62 5.26 14.78
C MET A 76 13.32 4.28 13.65
N ILE A 77 12.88 3.07 13.98
CA ILE A 77 12.35 2.11 13.01
C ILE A 77 11.14 2.72 12.30
N ASP A 78 10.18 3.29 13.04
CA ASP A 78 8.96 3.88 12.47
C ASP A 78 9.26 5.02 11.49
N VAL A 79 10.22 5.89 11.79
CA VAL A 79 10.62 6.98 10.90
C VAL A 79 11.65 6.59 9.84
N SER A 80 12.08 5.33 9.76
CA SER A 80 13.08 4.91 8.78
C SER A 80 12.46 4.49 7.45
N ASP A 81 13.09 4.89 6.35
CA ASP A 81 12.69 4.50 5.00
C ASP A 81 13.06 3.07 4.68
N VAL A 82 14.23 2.66 5.17
CA VAL A 82 14.73 1.28 5.08
C VAL A 82 15.26 0.84 6.44
N VAL A 83 14.90 -0.38 6.84
CA VAL A 83 15.52 -1.09 7.95
C VAL A 83 16.49 -2.12 7.36
N LEU A 84 17.78 -1.84 7.48
CA LEU A 84 18.85 -2.72 7.03
C LEU A 84 19.18 -3.68 8.16
N PHE A 85 18.87 -4.96 7.96
CA PHE A 85 19.30 -6.02 8.85
C PHE A 85 20.62 -6.60 8.37
N TRP A 86 21.71 -6.40 9.12
CA TRP A 86 22.94 -7.15 8.93
C TRP A 86 23.15 -8.09 10.11
N ILE A 87 23.19 -9.40 9.85
CA ILE A 87 23.23 -10.43 10.89
C ILE A 87 24.53 -11.24 10.78
N PRO A 88 25.69 -10.68 11.18
CA PRO A 88 26.95 -11.42 11.30
C PRO A 88 26.95 -12.25 12.59
N ARG A 89 25.98 -13.17 12.70
CA ARG A 89 25.73 -13.91 13.94
C ARG A 89 26.97 -14.68 14.34
N ASP A 90 27.33 -14.60 15.62
CA ASP A 90 28.30 -15.49 16.23
C ASP A 90 27.78 -15.94 17.59
N ILE A 91 27.50 -17.24 17.70
CA ILE A 91 26.98 -17.86 18.92
C ILE A 91 28.05 -18.59 19.72
N LYS A 92 29.33 -18.50 19.32
CA LYS A 92 30.43 -19.04 20.10
C LYS A 92 30.53 -18.29 21.43
N PRO A 93 30.90 -18.98 22.52
CA PRO A 93 31.16 -18.31 23.79
C PRO A 93 32.35 -17.35 23.66
N GLY A 94 32.20 -16.13 24.13
CA GLY A 94 33.27 -15.17 24.33
C GLY A 94 34.01 -15.41 25.65
N GLU A 95 34.90 -14.50 26.02
CA GLU A 95 35.76 -14.62 27.21
C GLU A 95 34.97 -14.73 28.54
N ASN A 96 33.77 -14.17 28.59
CA ASN A 96 32.87 -14.22 29.74
C ASN A 96 31.86 -15.40 29.69
N GLY A 97 32.00 -16.32 28.72
CA GLY A 97 31.11 -17.45 28.52
C GLY A 97 29.80 -17.13 27.78
N GLU A 98 29.49 -15.86 27.53
CA GLU A 98 28.31 -15.44 26.77
C GLU A 98 28.55 -15.49 25.25
N PRO A 99 27.52 -15.74 24.42
CA PRO A 99 27.65 -15.65 22.97
C PRO A 99 28.11 -14.27 22.47
N ILE A 100 29.03 -14.23 21.50
CA ILE A 100 29.68 -13.01 21.00
C ILE A 100 28.68 -12.02 20.35
N LEU A 101 27.93 -12.45 19.34
CA LEU A 101 26.95 -11.66 18.58
C LEU A 101 25.71 -12.50 18.25
N PRO A 102 24.88 -12.87 19.25
CA PRO A 102 23.85 -13.88 19.06
C PRO A 102 22.61 -13.40 18.30
N GLY A 103 22.28 -12.10 18.29
CA GLY A 103 21.16 -11.56 17.52
C GLY A 103 19.78 -12.12 17.88
N PHE A 104 19.49 -12.31 19.17
CA PHE A 104 18.20 -12.89 19.61
C PHE A 104 17.04 -11.89 19.45
N THR A 105 17.17 -10.66 19.95
CA THR A 105 16.17 -9.59 19.75
C THR A 105 15.97 -9.28 18.27
N THR A 106 17.05 -9.30 17.50
CA THR A 106 17.03 -9.13 16.04
C THR A 106 16.08 -10.10 15.34
N ASN A 107 15.90 -11.33 15.85
CA ASN A 107 14.94 -12.28 15.28
C ASN A 107 13.49 -11.78 15.43
N VAL A 108 13.17 -11.18 16.59
CA VAL A 108 11.84 -10.66 16.90
C VAL A 108 11.56 -9.42 16.06
N GLU A 109 12.51 -8.48 16.00
CA GLU A 109 12.41 -7.27 15.17
C GLU A 109 12.25 -7.61 13.68
N TYR A 110 13.04 -8.57 13.18
CA TYR A 110 12.89 -9.04 11.81
C TYR A 110 11.53 -9.70 11.57
N GLY A 111 11.07 -10.54 12.50
CA GLY A 111 9.74 -11.15 12.42
C GLY A 111 8.61 -10.11 12.39
N TRP A 112 8.72 -9.06 13.20
CA TRP A 112 7.80 -7.93 13.21
C TRP A 112 7.81 -7.15 11.88
N LEU A 113 8.98 -6.95 11.28
CA LEU A 113 9.15 -6.04 10.14
C LEU A 113 9.19 -6.71 8.76
N CYS A 114 9.34 -8.03 8.65
CA CYS A 114 9.56 -8.69 7.36
C CYS A 114 8.46 -8.44 6.31
N ASN A 115 7.21 -8.18 6.73
CA ASN A 115 6.10 -7.82 5.82
C ASN A 115 5.90 -6.29 5.63
N SER A 116 6.72 -5.45 6.26
CA SER A 116 6.56 -3.98 6.22
C SER A 116 6.92 -3.36 4.87
N GLY A 117 7.66 -4.08 4.03
CA GLY A 117 8.16 -3.59 2.75
C GLY A 117 9.37 -2.66 2.80
N LYS A 118 9.84 -2.28 4.00
CA LYS A 118 11.06 -1.45 4.20
C LYS A 118 12.30 -2.26 4.56
N VAL A 119 12.24 -3.58 4.60
CA VAL A 119 13.35 -4.43 5.07
C VAL A 119 14.27 -4.86 3.93
N VAL A 120 15.58 -4.79 4.17
CA VAL A 120 16.59 -5.56 3.45
C VAL A 120 17.36 -6.41 4.45
N LEU A 121 17.63 -7.67 4.09
CA LEU A 121 18.32 -8.61 4.95
C LEU A 121 19.69 -8.97 4.36
N GLY A 122 20.71 -9.03 5.21
CA GLY A 122 22.00 -9.59 4.86
C GLY A 122 22.60 -10.39 6.01
N CYS A 123 23.32 -11.46 5.67
CA CYS A 123 24.16 -12.17 6.62
C CYS A 123 25.33 -12.86 5.92
N PRO A 124 26.51 -12.99 6.57
CA PRO A 124 27.59 -13.81 6.03
C PRO A 124 27.11 -15.24 5.70
N PRO A 125 27.62 -15.88 4.63
CA PRO A 125 27.18 -17.22 4.22
C PRO A 125 27.23 -18.28 5.32
N ASN A 126 28.21 -18.14 6.22
CA ASN A 126 28.48 -19.08 7.30
C ASN A 126 27.88 -18.65 8.65
N ALA A 127 27.02 -17.62 8.67
CA ALA A 127 26.36 -17.19 9.90
C ALA A 127 25.46 -18.32 10.43
N PRO A 128 25.66 -18.80 11.67
CA PRO A 128 24.89 -19.90 12.22
C PRO A 128 23.41 -19.50 12.39
N LYS A 129 22.52 -20.47 12.19
CA LYS A 129 21.09 -20.37 12.52
C LYS A 129 20.32 -19.21 11.84
N THR A 130 20.76 -18.75 10.68
CA THR A 130 20.07 -17.69 9.89
C THR A 130 19.14 -18.23 8.80
N ARG A 131 19.23 -19.53 8.42
CA ARG A 131 18.49 -20.10 7.28
C ARG A 131 16.98 -19.89 7.31
N TYR A 132 16.36 -19.92 8.50
CA TYR A 132 14.92 -19.66 8.60
C TYR A 132 14.56 -18.20 8.24
N LEU A 133 15.41 -17.24 8.62
CA LEU A 133 15.24 -15.83 8.28
C LEU A 133 15.43 -15.61 6.77
N THR A 134 16.53 -16.15 6.21
CA THR A 134 16.98 -15.92 4.84
C THR A 134 16.21 -16.70 3.79
N ASN A 135 15.69 -17.89 4.11
CA ASN A 135 15.04 -18.75 3.12
C ASN A 135 13.53 -18.80 3.31
N THR A 136 13.06 -19.00 4.56
CA THR A 136 11.62 -19.19 4.82
C THR A 136 10.90 -17.86 4.90
N MET A 137 11.30 -17.00 5.84
CA MET A 137 10.63 -15.72 6.08
C MET A 137 10.85 -14.75 4.92
N ALA A 138 12.09 -14.62 4.44
CA ALA A 138 12.38 -13.76 3.31
C ALA A 138 11.68 -14.21 2.03
N GLY A 139 11.59 -15.53 1.77
CA GLY A 139 10.85 -16.07 0.63
C GLY A 139 9.35 -15.79 0.71
N ARG A 140 8.75 -15.98 1.89
CA ARG A 140 7.32 -15.73 2.13
C ARG A 140 6.91 -14.27 1.96
N PHE A 141 7.76 -13.33 2.38
CA PHE A 141 7.46 -11.89 2.38
C PHE A 141 8.25 -11.11 1.33
N HIS A 142 8.91 -11.81 0.40
CA HIS A 142 9.72 -11.24 -0.68
C HIS A 142 10.78 -10.23 -0.20
N VAL A 143 11.40 -10.51 0.94
CA VAL A 143 12.49 -9.68 1.48
C VAL A 143 13.77 -9.93 0.69
N PRO A 144 14.45 -8.91 0.15
CA PRO A 144 15.74 -9.08 -0.51
C PRO A 144 16.82 -9.58 0.48
N VAL A 145 17.59 -10.60 0.07
CA VAL A 145 18.63 -11.22 0.91
C VAL A 145 19.99 -11.17 0.22
N PHE A 146 21.02 -10.79 0.97
CA PHE A 146 22.39 -10.70 0.49
C PHE A 146 23.39 -11.36 1.46
N ASP A 147 24.59 -11.65 0.95
CA ASP A 147 25.65 -12.35 1.69
C ASP A 147 26.80 -11.45 2.14
N SER A 148 26.80 -10.18 1.75
CA SER A 148 27.80 -9.18 2.14
C SER A 148 27.14 -7.89 2.63
N LEU A 149 27.80 -7.19 3.55
CA LEU A 149 27.30 -5.92 4.09
C LEU A 149 27.18 -4.87 2.99
N GLU A 150 28.13 -4.85 2.06
CA GLU A 150 28.14 -3.89 0.95
C GLU A 150 26.94 -4.08 0.01
N THR A 151 26.66 -5.31 -0.44
CA THR A 151 25.53 -5.57 -1.35
C THR A 151 24.18 -5.40 -0.65
N THR A 152 24.13 -5.63 0.67
CA THR A 152 22.96 -5.30 1.51
C THR A 152 22.71 -3.79 1.52
N ILE A 153 23.78 -2.98 1.69
CA ILE A 153 23.70 -1.51 1.65
C ILE A 153 23.31 -1.03 0.25
N ASP A 154 23.87 -1.62 -0.82
CA ASP A 154 23.51 -1.25 -2.19
C ASP A 154 22.02 -1.40 -2.45
N LYS A 155 21.41 -2.50 -1.98
CA LYS A 155 19.97 -2.68 -2.09
C LYS A 155 19.18 -1.68 -1.25
N ALA A 156 19.64 -1.38 -0.02
CA ALA A 156 19.00 -0.34 0.80
C ALA A 156 18.96 1.01 0.08
N LEU A 157 20.09 1.42 -0.51
CA LEU A 157 20.20 2.66 -1.28
C LEU A 157 19.30 2.63 -2.52
N ALA A 158 19.23 1.51 -3.24
CA ALA A 158 18.34 1.35 -4.39
C ALA A 158 16.85 1.44 -4.01
N MET A 159 16.45 0.92 -2.84
CA MET A 159 15.09 1.05 -2.32
C MET A 159 14.73 2.50 -1.96
N ILE A 160 15.68 3.26 -1.42
CA ILE A 160 15.50 4.68 -1.08
C ILE A 160 15.42 5.54 -2.35
N GLY A 161 16.33 5.30 -3.31
CA GLY A 161 16.49 6.13 -4.50
C GLY A 161 16.79 7.58 -4.13
N GLU A 162 16.12 8.51 -4.82
CA GLU A 162 16.29 9.96 -4.59
C GLU A 162 15.74 10.46 -3.24
N GLY A 163 15.06 9.61 -2.46
CA GLY A 163 14.35 10.03 -1.27
C GLY A 163 13.11 10.87 -1.58
N ALA A 164 12.57 11.53 -0.56
CA ALA A 164 11.54 12.55 -0.64
C ALA A 164 11.53 13.31 0.70
N GLU A 165 11.68 14.64 0.64
CA GLU A 165 11.63 15.48 1.84
C GLU A 165 10.29 15.35 2.56
N ARG A 166 10.35 15.07 3.86
CA ARG A 166 9.21 14.91 4.75
C ARG A 166 9.52 15.55 6.10
N THR A 167 8.51 16.14 6.74
CA THR A 167 8.64 16.80 8.04
C THR A 167 7.70 16.23 9.09
N GLY A 168 8.05 16.37 10.38
CA GLY A 168 7.14 16.01 11.48
C GLY A 168 6.67 14.56 11.41
N GLY A 169 5.35 14.33 11.34
CA GLY A 169 4.73 13.01 11.26
C GLY A 169 4.83 12.33 9.89
N GLU A 170 5.02 13.08 8.82
CA GLU A 170 5.16 12.55 7.45
C GLU A 170 6.33 11.57 7.33
N ARG A 171 7.37 11.77 8.14
CA ARG A 171 8.56 10.91 8.21
C ARG A 171 8.24 9.46 8.61
N GLN A 172 7.09 9.21 9.22
CA GLN A 172 6.63 7.85 9.57
C GLN A 172 5.96 7.12 8.40
N ILE A 173 5.77 7.78 7.26
CA ILE A 173 5.26 7.16 6.04
C ILE A 173 6.46 6.68 5.21
N PRO A 174 6.65 5.35 4.99
CA PRO A 174 7.72 4.84 4.15
C PRO A 174 7.69 5.42 2.74
N LEU A 175 8.85 5.62 2.10
CA LEU A 175 8.94 6.27 0.79
C LEU A 175 8.05 5.65 -0.29
N PHE A 176 7.90 4.32 -0.31
CA PHE A 176 7.07 3.65 -1.31
C PHE A 176 5.57 3.94 -1.12
N ILE A 177 5.12 4.17 0.13
CA ILE A 177 3.75 4.63 0.43
C ILE A 177 3.64 6.12 0.14
N TRP A 178 4.64 6.91 0.56
CA TRP A 178 4.67 8.34 0.31
C TRP A 178 4.52 8.66 -1.18
N ARG A 179 5.18 7.90 -2.05
CA ARG A 179 5.09 8.04 -3.51
C ARG A 179 3.82 7.43 -4.11
N HIS A 180 3.05 6.67 -3.35
CA HIS A 180 1.87 6.00 -3.86
C HIS A 180 0.76 7.01 -4.17
N ARG A 181 0.21 6.95 -5.39
CA ARG A 181 -0.86 7.86 -5.87
C ARG A 181 -2.01 7.98 -4.87
N ALA A 182 -2.49 6.85 -4.37
CA ALA A 182 -3.60 6.81 -3.43
C ALA A 182 -3.31 7.55 -2.11
N PHE A 183 -2.10 7.39 -1.55
CA PHE A 183 -1.68 8.14 -0.37
C PHE A 183 -1.60 9.64 -0.68
N GLN A 184 -1.00 10.02 -1.81
CA GLN A 184 -0.90 11.42 -2.21
C GLN A 184 -2.28 12.07 -2.39
N ASN A 185 -3.24 11.38 -3.01
CA ASN A 185 -4.61 11.89 -3.15
C ASN A 185 -5.25 12.21 -1.79
N TRP A 186 -5.14 11.28 -0.83
CA TRP A 186 -5.62 11.49 0.54
C TRP A 186 -4.85 12.60 1.24
N TYR A 187 -3.53 12.60 1.15
CA TYR A 187 -2.65 13.56 1.81
C TYR A 187 -2.94 14.99 1.35
N GLN A 188 -3.05 15.21 0.04
CA GLN A 188 -3.41 16.51 -0.54
C GLN A 188 -4.82 16.95 -0.15
N ALA A 189 -5.78 16.03 -0.03
CA ALA A 189 -7.12 16.35 0.45
C ALA A 189 -7.11 16.79 1.93
N GLN A 190 -6.32 16.11 2.79
CA GLN A 190 -6.18 16.48 4.20
C GLN A 190 -5.48 17.83 4.35
N THR A 191 -4.34 18.05 3.70
CA THR A 191 -3.61 19.32 3.78
C THR A 191 -4.39 20.47 3.14
N GLY A 192 -5.10 20.21 2.03
CA GLY A 192 -6.00 21.17 1.41
C GLY A 192 -7.17 21.59 2.31
N ALA A 193 -7.62 20.71 3.21
CA ALA A 193 -8.60 21.04 4.26
C ALA A 193 -7.96 21.76 5.48
N GLY A 194 -6.65 22.04 5.45
CA GLY A 194 -5.89 22.65 6.53
C GLY A 194 -5.38 21.67 7.59
N ASN A 195 -5.62 20.36 7.44
CA ASN A 195 -5.17 19.34 8.39
C ASN A 195 -3.67 19.05 8.24
N ARG A 196 -3.07 18.49 9.29
CA ARG A 196 -1.64 18.11 9.29
C ARG A 196 -1.46 16.67 9.73
N LEU A 197 -0.53 15.96 9.09
CA LEU A 197 -0.13 14.62 9.51
C LEU A 197 0.92 14.70 10.63
N ASP A 198 0.51 14.39 11.85
CA ASP A 198 1.39 14.41 13.04
C ASP A 198 2.02 13.04 13.34
N GLY A 199 1.59 11.99 12.65
CA GLY A 199 2.22 10.67 12.67
C GLY A 199 1.39 9.62 11.95
N ALA A 200 1.95 8.42 11.79
CA ALA A 200 1.23 7.26 11.25
C ALA A 200 1.93 5.94 11.60
N SER A 201 1.15 4.86 11.66
CA SER A 201 1.67 3.49 11.60
C SER A 201 1.14 2.78 10.35
N VAL A 202 1.98 1.96 9.72
CA VAL A 202 1.55 1.05 8.64
C VAL A 202 1.05 -0.24 9.29
N GLU A 203 -0.23 -0.54 9.12
CA GLU A 203 -0.90 -1.67 9.78
C GLU A 203 -0.93 -2.92 8.89
N TRP A 204 -1.05 -2.71 7.57
CA TRP A 204 -1.20 -3.80 6.60
C TRP A 204 -0.72 -3.36 5.22
N LEU A 205 -0.24 -4.34 4.44
CA LEU A 205 0.22 -4.14 3.08
C LEU A 205 -0.09 -5.39 2.25
N SER A 206 -0.65 -5.18 1.07
CA SER A 206 -0.92 -6.19 0.06
C SER A 206 -0.20 -5.84 -1.23
N ARG A 207 0.45 -6.84 -1.82
CA ARG A 207 1.22 -6.71 -3.06
C ARG A 207 0.55 -7.49 -4.17
N VAL A 208 0.81 -7.07 -5.41
CA VAL A 208 0.39 -7.83 -6.59
C VAL A 208 1.16 -9.15 -6.61
N THR A 209 0.46 -10.29 -6.62
CA THR A 209 1.07 -11.63 -6.55
C THR A 209 2.11 -11.87 -7.65
N SER A 210 1.83 -11.42 -8.88
CA SER A 210 2.72 -11.57 -10.03
C SER A 210 3.88 -10.55 -10.06
N LYS A 211 3.78 -9.46 -9.30
CA LYS A 211 4.77 -8.38 -9.21
C LYS A 211 4.90 -7.92 -7.75
N PRO A 212 5.60 -8.67 -6.89
CA PRO A 212 5.65 -8.40 -5.45
C PRO A 212 6.17 -7.00 -5.09
N GLU A 213 6.92 -6.34 -5.95
CA GLU A 213 7.35 -4.95 -5.78
C GLU A 213 6.21 -3.92 -5.85
N ALA A 214 5.09 -4.26 -6.49
CA ALA A 214 3.94 -3.38 -6.64
C ALA A 214 2.96 -3.55 -5.46
N VAL A 215 2.64 -2.44 -4.80
CA VAL A 215 1.63 -2.39 -3.75
C VAL A 215 0.25 -2.28 -4.40
N PHE A 216 -0.64 -3.22 -4.09
CA PHE A 216 -2.02 -3.20 -4.56
C PHE A 216 -2.92 -2.39 -3.62
N ALA A 217 -2.81 -2.68 -2.32
CA ALA A 217 -3.56 -2.00 -1.27
C ALA A 217 -2.77 -2.01 0.04
N PHE A 218 -3.05 -1.06 0.93
CA PHE A 218 -2.41 -0.98 2.25
C PHE A 218 -3.33 -0.29 3.26
N ALA A 219 -3.00 -0.34 4.54
CA ALA A 219 -3.71 0.43 5.56
C ALA A 219 -2.72 1.16 6.46
N ILE A 220 -3.03 2.41 6.79
CA ILE A 220 -2.31 3.16 7.81
C ILE A 220 -3.26 3.58 8.91
N ARG A 221 -2.75 3.73 10.12
CA ARG A 221 -3.43 4.45 11.20
C ARG A 221 -2.77 5.82 11.36
N PRO A 222 -3.37 6.88 10.81
CA PRO A 222 -2.80 8.20 10.88
C PRO A 222 -3.15 8.88 12.21
N ASN A 223 -2.23 9.70 12.69
CA ASN A 223 -2.49 10.76 13.64
C ASN A 223 -2.66 12.07 12.87
N VAL A 224 -3.90 12.49 12.67
CA VAL A 224 -4.23 13.71 11.93
C VAL A 224 -4.60 14.82 12.90
N TYR A 225 -3.89 15.94 12.85
CA TYR A 225 -4.33 17.18 13.47
C TYR A 225 -5.40 17.82 12.59
N ILE A 226 -6.60 17.98 13.15
CA ILE A 226 -7.77 18.54 12.48
C ILE A 226 -7.83 20.03 12.80
N ALA A 227 -7.53 20.88 11.82
CA ALA A 227 -7.38 22.32 12.08
C ALA A 227 -8.68 22.98 12.52
N SER A 228 -9.82 22.59 11.94
CA SER A 228 -11.14 23.12 12.30
C SER A 228 -11.59 22.75 13.72
N GLU A 229 -11.04 21.68 14.30
CA GLU A 229 -11.41 21.17 15.62
C GLU A 229 -10.32 21.38 16.68
N ASN A 230 -9.12 21.85 16.27
CA ASN A 230 -7.94 22.01 17.12
C ASN A 230 -7.63 20.78 17.99
N ARG A 231 -7.67 19.59 17.40
CA ARG A 231 -7.34 18.33 18.09
C ARG A 231 -6.74 17.31 17.13
N ASN A 232 -6.14 16.27 17.70
CA ASN A 232 -5.68 15.11 16.96
C ASN A 232 -6.77 14.02 16.92
N LYS A 233 -6.85 13.30 15.80
CA LYS A 233 -7.61 12.05 15.65
C LYS A 233 -6.65 10.92 15.30
N VAL A 234 -6.70 9.84 16.09
CA VAL A 234 -5.72 8.74 16.05
C VAL A 234 -6.37 7.34 15.94
N ASN A 235 -7.69 7.25 16.00
CA ASN A 235 -8.39 5.98 16.25
C ASN A 235 -8.71 5.19 14.97
N ASP A 236 -8.80 5.84 13.81
CA ASP A 236 -9.41 5.25 12.63
C ASP A 236 -8.32 4.80 11.65
N PRO A 237 -8.21 3.49 11.32
CA PRO A 237 -7.38 3.08 10.19
C PRO A 237 -8.02 3.56 8.88
N VAL A 238 -7.19 3.88 7.91
CA VAL A 238 -7.62 4.21 6.54
C VAL A 238 -7.04 3.14 5.62
N VAL A 239 -7.91 2.50 4.85
CA VAL A 239 -7.53 1.54 3.80
C VAL A 239 -7.29 2.29 2.51
N PHE A 240 -6.17 2.02 1.86
CA PHE A 240 -5.74 2.63 0.63
C PHE A 240 -5.70 1.67 -0.55
N ARG A 241 -6.19 2.14 -1.69
CA ARG A 241 -6.07 1.51 -3.02
C ARG A 241 -6.20 2.58 -4.10
N LEU A 242 -5.85 2.24 -5.34
CA LEU A 242 -6.07 3.18 -6.45
C LEU A 242 -7.58 3.45 -6.66
N ASP A 243 -7.88 4.69 -7.03
CA ASP A 243 -9.21 5.07 -7.52
C ASP A 243 -9.62 4.17 -8.69
N ILE A 244 -10.93 3.94 -8.81
CA ILE A 244 -11.52 3.19 -9.91
C ILE A 244 -12.19 4.12 -10.91
N SER A 245 -12.38 3.65 -12.13
CA SER A 245 -13.31 4.23 -13.09
C SER A 245 -14.49 3.29 -13.26
N SER A 246 -15.71 3.81 -13.10
CA SER A 246 -16.95 3.02 -13.25
C SER A 246 -17.82 3.60 -14.35
N VAL A 247 -18.46 2.74 -15.14
CA VAL A 247 -19.26 3.17 -16.28
C VAL A 247 -20.72 2.74 -16.13
N VAL A 248 -21.64 3.70 -16.10
CA VAL A 248 -23.07 3.45 -16.24
C VAL A 248 -23.40 3.34 -17.71
N LEU A 249 -23.46 2.10 -18.22
CA LEU A 249 -24.02 1.81 -19.54
C LEU A 249 -25.53 1.60 -19.39
N TYR A 250 -26.33 2.41 -20.06
CA TYR A 250 -27.78 2.40 -19.89
C TYR A 250 -28.53 2.59 -21.20
N ARG A 251 -29.80 2.17 -21.23
CA ARG A 251 -30.77 2.53 -22.26
C ARG A 251 -31.98 3.15 -21.60
N LYS A 252 -32.17 4.45 -21.82
CA LYS A 252 -33.25 5.19 -21.19
C LYS A 252 -34.61 4.72 -21.71
N ARG A 253 -35.57 4.60 -20.80
CA ARG A 253 -36.99 4.36 -21.12
C ARG A 253 -37.83 5.53 -20.61
N THR A 254 -39.04 5.69 -21.15
CA THR A 254 -39.95 6.78 -20.77
C THR A 254 -40.24 6.77 -19.26
N ASN A 255 -40.44 5.57 -18.70
CA ASN A 255 -40.43 5.38 -17.26
C ASN A 255 -38.99 5.10 -16.81
N LEU A 256 -38.43 5.98 -15.98
CA LEU A 256 -37.04 5.87 -15.53
C LEU A 256 -36.74 4.56 -14.81
N LEU A 257 -37.72 3.98 -14.11
CA LEU A 257 -37.56 2.68 -13.44
C LEU A 257 -37.45 1.52 -14.44
N ASP A 258 -37.92 1.70 -15.67
CA ASP A 258 -37.83 0.70 -16.72
C ASP A 258 -36.55 0.87 -17.57
N THR A 259 -35.75 1.92 -17.32
CA THR A 259 -34.40 2.09 -17.89
C THR A 259 -33.57 0.84 -17.65
N GLU A 260 -32.99 0.32 -18.73
CA GLU A 260 -32.15 -0.87 -18.69
C GLU A 260 -30.70 -0.46 -18.44
N ILE A 261 -30.05 -1.14 -17.50
CA ILE A 261 -28.70 -0.90 -17.02
C ILE A 261 -27.89 -2.17 -17.26
N VAL A 262 -26.66 -2.01 -17.74
CA VAL A 262 -25.67 -3.10 -17.76
C VAL A 262 -24.98 -3.15 -16.41
N ILE A 263 -24.95 -4.34 -15.81
CA ILE A 263 -24.26 -4.60 -14.55
C ILE A 263 -23.40 -5.85 -14.72
N ILE A 264 -22.27 -5.88 -14.04
CA ILE A 264 -21.39 -7.04 -13.94
C ILE A 264 -21.77 -7.79 -12.66
N ARG A 265 -22.00 -9.10 -12.80
CA ARG A 265 -22.10 -10.01 -11.68
C ARG A 265 -20.80 -10.78 -11.55
N GLU A 266 -20.06 -10.59 -10.47
CA GLU A 266 -18.78 -11.26 -10.26
C GLU A 266 -18.65 -11.79 -8.82
N PHE A 267 -18.00 -12.95 -8.67
CA PHE A 267 -17.65 -13.46 -7.35
C PHE A 267 -16.55 -12.59 -6.74
N ARG A 268 -16.81 -12.02 -5.57
CA ARG A 268 -15.80 -11.26 -4.83
C ARG A 268 -15.66 -11.88 -3.44
N SER A 269 -14.43 -12.08 -2.99
CA SER A 269 -14.15 -12.64 -1.64
C SER A 269 -14.68 -11.76 -0.50
N ALA A 270 -14.94 -10.48 -0.77
CA ALA A 270 -15.55 -9.53 0.17
C ALA A 270 -17.09 -9.60 0.20
N ALA A 271 -17.73 -10.37 -0.70
CA ALA A 271 -19.18 -10.42 -0.80
C ALA A 271 -19.81 -10.97 0.49
N SER A 272 -20.75 -10.20 1.03
CA SER A 272 -21.64 -10.62 2.12
C SER A 272 -23.08 -10.78 1.62
N THR A 273 -23.20 -11.31 0.40
CA THR A 273 -24.47 -11.58 -0.30
C THR A 273 -24.82 -13.07 -0.19
N GLN A 274 -26.05 -13.44 -0.54
CA GLN A 274 -26.54 -14.83 -0.38
C GLN A 274 -25.81 -15.84 -1.27
N ASP A 275 -25.30 -15.41 -2.43
CA ASP A 275 -24.64 -16.24 -3.43
C ASP A 275 -23.13 -15.99 -3.52
N GLY A 276 -22.60 -15.01 -2.77
CA GLY A 276 -21.19 -14.62 -2.81
C GLY A 276 -20.81 -13.76 -4.02
N PHE A 277 -21.78 -13.27 -4.80
CA PHE A 277 -21.54 -12.37 -5.92
C PHE A 277 -21.84 -10.92 -5.54
N ILE A 278 -21.05 -10.01 -6.11
CA ILE A 278 -21.34 -8.57 -6.14
C ILE A 278 -21.93 -8.25 -7.52
N TRP A 279 -22.89 -7.34 -7.54
CA TRP A 279 -23.45 -6.77 -8.76
C TRP A 279 -23.01 -5.31 -8.85
N GLU A 280 -22.09 -5.02 -9.75
CA GLU A 280 -21.40 -3.74 -9.85
C GLU A 280 -21.40 -3.19 -11.28
N LEU A 281 -21.18 -1.90 -11.43
CA LEU A 281 -20.96 -1.30 -12.75
C LEU A 281 -19.65 -1.82 -13.34
N PRO A 282 -19.55 -1.96 -14.67
CA PRO A 282 -18.26 -2.19 -15.32
C PRO A 282 -17.23 -1.17 -14.84
N GLY A 283 -16.07 -1.63 -14.39
CA GLY A 283 -15.06 -0.73 -13.87
C GLY A 283 -14.00 -1.35 -12.97
N GLY A 284 -12.86 -0.68 -12.92
CA GLY A 284 -11.72 -1.11 -12.14
C GLY A 284 -10.65 -0.02 -12.04
N SER A 285 -9.43 -0.41 -11.69
CA SER A 285 -8.33 0.52 -11.43
C SER A 285 -7.06 0.05 -12.11
N SER A 286 -6.29 0.99 -12.66
CA SER A 286 -5.01 0.69 -13.30
C SER A 286 -3.83 1.33 -12.57
N PRO A 287 -2.76 0.56 -12.25
CA PRO A 287 -1.52 1.13 -11.74
C PRO A 287 -0.67 1.80 -12.83
N PHE A 288 -0.95 1.51 -14.11
CA PHE A 288 -0.18 2.01 -15.25
C PHE A 288 -0.85 3.19 -15.95
N ILE A 289 -2.17 3.18 -16.00
CA ILE A 289 -2.96 4.24 -16.63
C ILE A 289 -3.33 5.29 -15.59
N THR A 290 -3.16 6.55 -15.98
CA THR A 290 -3.41 7.70 -15.10
C THR A 290 -4.67 8.46 -15.47
N ASP A 291 -5.09 8.42 -16.74
CA ASP A 291 -6.35 9.00 -17.19
C ASP A 291 -7.53 8.09 -16.83
N PRO A 292 -8.45 8.51 -15.95
CA PRO A 292 -9.62 7.71 -15.60
C PRO A 292 -10.53 7.37 -16.79
N LEU A 293 -10.54 8.20 -17.85
CA LEU A 293 -11.36 7.91 -19.04
C LEU A 293 -10.80 6.73 -19.84
N GLU A 294 -9.47 6.62 -19.94
CA GLU A 294 -8.82 5.50 -20.62
C GLU A 294 -9.07 4.19 -19.86
N VAL A 295 -8.96 4.22 -18.52
CA VAL A 295 -9.36 3.08 -17.66
C VAL A 295 -10.82 2.69 -17.91
N ALA A 296 -11.74 3.66 -17.95
CA ALA A 296 -13.16 3.39 -18.18
C ALA A 296 -13.42 2.65 -19.52
N VAL A 297 -12.69 3.02 -20.58
CA VAL A 297 -12.82 2.38 -21.90
C VAL A 297 -12.27 0.94 -21.87
N GLU A 298 -11.11 0.74 -21.25
CA GLU A 298 -10.50 -0.59 -21.12
C GLU A 298 -11.40 -1.54 -20.31
N GLU A 299 -11.88 -1.10 -19.16
CA GLU A 299 -12.73 -1.93 -18.28
C GLU A 299 -14.05 -2.32 -18.96
N VAL A 300 -14.67 -1.41 -19.74
CA VAL A 300 -15.85 -1.77 -20.55
C VAL A 300 -15.51 -2.84 -21.58
N LYS A 301 -14.36 -2.74 -22.25
CA LYS A 301 -13.93 -3.75 -23.21
C LYS A 301 -13.62 -5.09 -22.52
N GLU A 302 -12.94 -5.07 -21.38
CA GLU A 302 -12.48 -6.26 -20.67
C GLU A 302 -13.61 -7.01 -19.95
N GLU A 303 -14.49 -6.30 -19.25
CA GLU A 303 -15.55 -6.89 -18.43
C GLU A 303 -16.88 -7.08 -19.17
N VAL A 304 -17.15 -6.27 -20.21
CA VAL A 304 -18.40 -6.31 -20.97
C VAL A 304 -18.20 -6.89 -22.37
N GLY A 305 -16.99 -6.82 -22.92
CA GLY A 305 -16.70 -7.18 -24.30
C GLY A 305 -17.15 -6.15 -25.34
N LEU A 306 -17.63 -4.98 -24.89
CA LEU A 306 -18.13 -3.92 -25.77
C LEU A 306 -16.99 -2.94 -26.11
N GLU A 307 -16.75 -2.71 -27.39
CA GLU A 307 -15.87 -1.61 -27.81
C GLU A 307 -16.66 -0.29 -27.85
N ILE A 308 -16.27 0.67 -27.01
CA ILE A 308 -16.91 1.99 -26.95
C ILE A 308 -15.89 3.10 -27.21
N ALA A 309 -16.26 4.06 -28.05
CA ALA A 309 -15.44 5.24 -28.28
C ALA A 309 -15.43 6.13 -27.03
N SER A 310 -14.25 6.63 -26.62
CA SER A 310 -14.10 7.52 -25.46
C SER A 310 -14.98 8.77 -25.53
N SER A 311 -15.28 9.28 -26.73
CA SER A 311 -16.17 10.42 -26.96
C SER A 311 -17.64 10.18 -26.56
N ARG A 312 -18.05 8.92 -26.36
CA ARG A 312 -19.39 8.57 -25.88
C ARG A 312 -19.49 8.51 -24.36
N LEU A 313 -18.37 8.45 -23.65
CA LEU A 313 -18.35 8.40 -22.19
C LEU A 313 -18.42 9.83 -21.63
N ALA A 314 -19.60 10.21 -21.16
CA ALA A 314 -19.80 11.48 -20.48
C ALA A 314 -19.32 11.39 -19.03
N TYR A 315 -18.47 12.31 -18.60
CA TYR A 315 -18.03 12.38 -17.20
C TYR A 315 -19.16 12.87 -16.29
N VAL A 316 -19.47 12.10 -15.25
CA VAL A 316 -20.56 12.38 -14.31
C VAL A 316 -20.02 13.08 -13.05
N GLY A 317 -18.88 12.61 -12.55
CA GLY A 317 -18.22 13.12 -11.36
C GLY A 317 -17.34 12.09 -10.66
N SER A 318 -16.83 12.44 -9.48
CA SER A 318 -16.06 11.52 -8.63
C SER A 318 -16.43 11.67 -7.15
N ARG A 319 -16.65 10.55 -6.47
CA ARG A 319 -17.02 10.49 -5.04
C ARG A 319 -16.35 9.29 -4.36
N GLN A 320 -16.14 9.40 -3.05
CA GLN A 320 -15.62 8.30 -2.24
C GLN A 320 -16.65 7.18 -2.14
N MET A 321 -16.19 5.93 -2.27
CA MET A 321 -17.05 4.75 -2.24
C MET A 321 -17.44 4.36 -0.81
N ALA A 322 -16.52 4.48 0.14
CA ALA A 322 -16.72 4.11 1.55
C ALA A 322 -15.94 5.05 2.48
N GLY A 323 -16.34 6.33 2.55
CA GLY A 323 -15.54 7.42 3.12
C GLY A 323 -15.14 7.30 4.60
N THR A 324 -15.73 6.40 5.38
CA THR A 324 -15.34 6.13 6.78
C THR A 324 -14.31 5.00 6.92
N LEU A 325 -13.95 4.31 5.84
CA LEU A 325 -13.03 3.17 5.85
C LEU A 325 -11.92 3.31 4.82
N SER A 326 -12.27 3.74 3.60
CA SER A 326 -11.33 3.82 2.48
C SER A 326 -11.38 5.19 1.81
N GLU A 327 -10.20 5.64 1.38
CA GLU A 327 -9.98 6.92 0.74
C GLU A 327 -10.47 6.96 -0.71
N HIS A 328 -10.42 5.80 -1.41
CA HIS A 328 -10.52 5.72 -2.86
C HIS A 328 -11.88 6.18 -3.36
N LYS A 329 -11.84 6.73 -4.56
CA LYS A 329 -13.02 7.25 -5.27
C LYS A 329 -13.34 6.38 -6.46
N SER A 330 -14.59 6.46 -6.90
CA SER A 330 -14.94 6.12 -8.27
C SER A 330 -15.00 7.40 -9.11
N HIS A 331 -14.39 7.37 -10.29
CA HIS A 331 -14.61 8.32 -11.39
C HIS A 331 -15.70 7.74 -12.27
N THR A 332 -16.90 8.33 -12.21
CA THR A 332 -18.09 7.78 -12.86
C THR A 332 -18.27 8.40 -14.24
N TYR A 333 -18.47 7.53 -15.23
CA TYR A 333 -18.83 7.89 -16.59
C TYR A 333 -20.20 7.30 -16.93
N ALA A 334 -20.85 7.86 -17.94
CA ALA A 334 -22.13 7.38 -18.46
C ALA A 334 -22.10 7.29 -19.97
N ALA A 335 -22.76 6.28 -20.53
CA ALA A 335 -23.06 6.22 -21.96
C ALA A 335 -24.41 5.58 -22.21
N GLU A 336 -25.23 6.27 -23.00
CA GLU A 336 -26.45 5.70 -23.52
C GLU A 336 -26.13 4.72 -24.67
N LEU A 337 -26.64 3.51 -24.53
CA LEU A 337 -26.52 2.43 -25.50
C LEU A 337 -27.52 2.63 -26.65
N THR A 338 -27.16 2.11 -27.81
CA THR A 338 -28.10 1.88 -28.91
C THR A 338 -28.94 0.64 -28.65
N GLU A 339 -30.06 0.48 -29.36
CA GLU A 339 -30.85 -0.77 -29.24
C GLU A 339 -30.08 -1.99 -29.73
N ASP A 340 -29.22 -1.84 -30.75
CA ASP A 340 -28.41 -2.94 -31.29
C ASP A 340 -27.35 -3.39 -30.28
N GLU A 341 -26.66 -2.45 -29.63
CA GLU A 341 -25.73 -2.75 -28.53
C GLU A 341 -26.44 -3.44 -27.37
N LEU A 342 -27.60 -2.93 -26.96
CA LEU A 342 -28.39 -3.53 -25.89
C LEU A 342 -28.86 -4.95 -26.24
N ALA A 343 -29.30 -5.17 -27.49
CA ALA A 343 -29.70 -6.47 -27.98
C ALA A 343 -28.51 -7.44 -27.98
N TRP A 344 -27.34 -7.00 -28.42
CA TRP A 344 -26.11 -7.80 -28.38
C TRP A 344 -25.70 -8.14 -26.94
N LEU A 345 -25.70 -7.18 -26.02
CA LEU A 345 -25.38 -7.39 -24.60
C LEU A 345 -26.28 -8.43 -23.94
N LYS A 346 -27.58 -8.45 -24.28
CA LYS A 346 -28.51 -9.48 -23.81
C LYS A 346 -28.14 -10.89 -24.28
N THR A 347 -27.41 -11.01 -25.39
CA THR A 347 -26.89 -12.31 -25.86
C THR A 347 -25.61 -12.76 -25.14
N GLN A 348 -24.94 -11.85 -24.41
CA GLN A 348 -23.73 -12.17 -23.62
C GLN A 348 -24.05 -12.79 -22.26
N LYS A 349 -25.33 -13.01 -21.94
CA LYS A 349 -25.74 -13.61 -20.69
C LYS A 349 -25.06 -14.97 -20.49
N ASP A 350 -24.55 -15.21 -19.27
CA ASP A 350 -23.84 -16.42 -18.85
C ASP A 350 -22.50 -16.68 -19.58
N ILE A 351 -22.05 -15.74 -20.43
CA ILE A 351 -20.72 -15.74 -21.04
C ILE A 351 -19.79 -14.89 -20.15
N PRO A 352 -18.75 -15.48 -19.54
CA PRO A 352 -17.81 -14.70 -18.74
C PRO A 352 -16.83 -13.92 -19.63
N HIS A 353 -16.53 -12.71 -19.19
CA HIS A 353 -15.46 -11.86 -19.68
C HIS A 353 -14.41 -11.64 -18.56
N GLY A 354 -13.29 -11.01 -18.89
CA GLY A 354 -12.18 -10.76 -17.98
C GLY A 354 -10.83 -10.86 -18.67
N SER A 355 -9.86 -10.06 -18.21
CA SER A 355 -8.52 -9.92 -18.81
C SER A 355 -7.76 -11.25 -19.01
N ASP A 356 -7.91 -12.18 -18.07
CA ASP A 356 -7.21 -13.47 -18.10
C ASP A 356 -8.09 -14.67 -18.51
N TYR A 357 -9.37 -14.46 -18.88
CA TYR A 357 -10.27 -15.53 -19.31
C TYR A 357 -10.09 -15.85 -20.81
N PRO A 358 -10.16 -17.13 -21.27
CA PRO A 358 -10.36 -18.38 -20.52
C PRO A 358 -9.06 -19.01 -19.99
N HIS A 359 -7.94 -18.31 -20.07
CA HIS A 359 -6.61 -18.88 -19.85
C HIS A 359 -6.24 -19.07 -18.37
N ASN A 360 -6.90 -18.35 -17.45
CA ASN A 360 -6.68 -18.42 -16.01
C ASN A 360 -7.94 -18.89 -15.27
N PRO A 361 -8.02 -20.17 -14.86
CA PRO A 361 -9.22 -20.69 -14.19
C PRO A 361 -9.47 -20.08 -12.81
N THR A 362 -8.46 -19.45 -12.20
CA THR A 362 -8.54 -18.72 -10.92
C THR A 362 -8.65 -17.19 -11.08
N GLY A 363 -8.69 -16.71 -12.32
CA GLY A 363 -8.81 -15.28 -12.64
C GLY A 363 -10.24 -14.76 -12.52
N GLU A 364 -10.38 -13.46 -12.82
CA GLU A 364 -11.65 -12.74 -12.81
C GLU A 364 -12.64 -13.33 -13.82
N ARG A 365 -13.92 -13.28 -13.45
CA ARG A 365 -15.03 -13.77 -14.28
C ARG A 365 -16.21 -12.83 -14.13
N ALA A 366 -16.23 -11.83 -15.00
CA ALA A 366 -17.31 -10.86 -15.12
C ALA A 366 -18.45 -11.45 -15.96
N TYR A 367 -19.66 -11.56 -15.38
CA TYR A 367 -20.86 -11.95 -16.11
C TYR A 367 -21.72 -10.72 -16.39
N THR A 368 -21.87 -10.37 -17.66
CA THR A 368 -22.70 -9.25 -18.11
C THR A 368 -24.19 -9.55 -17.93
N GLU A 369 -24.90 -8.67 -17.23
CA GLU A 369 -26.34 -8.77 -16.98
C GLU A 369 -27.02 -7.44 -17.37
N VAL A 370 -28.11 -7.52 -18.13
CA VAL A 370 -28.93 -6.36 -18.52
C VAL A 370 -30.22 -6.38 -17.71
N LEU A 371 -30.38 -5.42 -16.80
CA LEU A 371 -31.49 -5.37 -15.84
C LEU A 371 -32.15 -4.00 -15.83
N THR A 372 -33.45 -3.94 -15.52
CA THR A 372 -34.10 -2.64 -15.29
C THR A 372 -33.67 -2.04 -13.95
N LEU A 373 -33.65 -0.71 -13.85
CA LEU A 373 -33.42 0.00 -12.59
C LEU A 373 -34.39 -0.49 -11.50
N ARG A 374 -35.65 -0.74 -11.86
CA ARG A 374 -36.66 -1.36 -10.98
C ARG A 374 -36.17 -2.68 -10.40
N LYS A 375 -35.68 -3.59 -11.24
CA LYS A 375 -35.22 -4.91 -10.78
C LYS A 375 -33.99 -4.81 -9.88
N ILE A 376 -33.07 -3.89 -10.17
CA ILE A 376 -31.90 -3.62 -9.32
C ILE A 376 -32.34 -3.13 -7.94
N ALA A 377 -33.28 -2.17 -7.89
CA ALA A 377 -33.80 -1.59 -6.66
C ALA A 377 -34.62 -2.60 -5.84
N ASP A 378 -35.62 -3.24 -6.46
CA ASP A 378 -36.56 -4.15 -5.78
C ASP A 378 -35.87 -5.37 -5.16
N ARG A 379 -34.75 -5.81 -5.75
CA ARG A 379 -33.99 -6.97 -5.29
C ARG A 379 -32.74 -6.62 -4.49
N GLY A 380 -32.39 -5.34 -4.38
CA GLY A 380 -31.17 -4.89 -3.71
C GLY A 380 -29.91 -5.55 -4.25
N LEU A 381 -29.76 -5.64 -5.58
CA LEU A 381 -28.66 -6.39 -6.21
C LEU A 381 -27.31 -5.67 -6.06
N ALA A 382 -27.30 -4.36 -6.33
CA ALA A 382 -26.10 -3.54 -6.25
C ALA A 382 -25.90 -3.00 -4.83
N ASP A 383 -24.64 -2.82 -4.43
CA ASP A 383 -24.33 -2.10 -3.21
C ASP A 383 -24.75 -0.61 -3.30
N TRP A 384 -24.74 0.09 -2.17
CA TRP A 384 -25.17 1.48 -2.11
C TRP A 384 -24.33 2.42 -2.98
N ALA A 385 -23.04 2.12 -3.19
CA ALA A 385 -22.17 2.97 -3.98
C ALA A 385 -22.48 2.82 -5.48
N ASN A 386 -22.60 1.59 -5.97
CA ASN A 386 -23.01 1.26 -7.34
C ASN A 386 -24.43 1.75 -7.62
N TYR A 387 -25.38 1.47 -6.73
CA TYR A 387 -26.75 1.97 -6.86
C TYR A 387 -26.81 3.51 -6.87
N GLY A 388 -26.04 4.17 -6.01
CA GLY A 388 -25.93 5.62 -5.98
C GLY A 388 -25.39 6.21 -7.28
N MET A 389 -24.36 5.59 -7.88
CA MET A 389 -23.84 5.99 -9.19
C MET A 389 -24.89 5.86 -10.30
N ILE A 390 -25.62 4.73 -10.33
CA ILE A 390 -26.73 4.52 -11.28
C ILE A 390 -27.79 5.62 -11.11
N CYS A 391 -28.22 5.87 -9.88
CA CYS A 391 -29.22 6.90 -9.59
C CYS A 391 -28.76 8.31 -9.98
N GLU A 392 -27.50 8.67 -9.69
CA GLU A 392 -26.94 9.96 -10.10
C GLU A 392 -27.02 10.12 -11.62
N VAL A 393 -26.74 9.09 -12.42
CA VAL A 393 -26.86 9.20 -13.89
C VAL A 393 -28.31 9.30 -14.33
N ILE A 394 -29.16 8.37 -13.90
CA ILE A 394 -30.54 8.27 -14.43
C ILE A 394 -31.42 9.45 -13.99
N PHE A 395 -31.23 9.97 -12.78
CA PHE A 395 -32.05 11.06 -12.25
C PHE A 395 -31.47 12.46 -12.44
N LYS A 396 -30.17 12.62 -12.74
CA LYS A 396 -29.61 13.96 -13.00
C LYS A 396 -29.89 14.46 -14.42
N GLU A 397 -30.08 13.54 -15.37
CA GLU A 397 -30.46 13.90 -16.73
C GLU A 397 -31.85 14.53 -16.84
N THR A 398 -32.67 14.55 -15.78
CA THR A 398 -33.99 15.19 -15.81
C THR A 398 -33.96 16.70 -15.58
N ASP A 399 -32.82 17.28 -15.18
CA ASP A 399 -32.71 18.72 -14.87
C ASP A 399 -32.31 19.60 -16.07
N ASN A 400 -32.11 19.00 -17.25
CA ASN A 400 -31.79 19.70 -18.51
C ASN A 400 -33.00 19.85 -19.47
N VAL A 401 -34.25 19.76 -18.96
CA VAL A 401 -35.48 19.97 -19.73
C VAL A 401 -36.24 21.20 -19.26
#